data_AF-A0A965HII4-F1
#
_entry.id   AF-A0A965HII4-F1
#
_cell.length_a   1.000
_cell.length_b   1.000
_cell.length_c   1.000
_cell.angle_alpha   90.00
_cell.angle_beta   90.00
_cell.angle_gamma   90.00
#
_symmetry.space_group_name_H-M   'P 1'
#
loop_
_entity.id
_entity.type
_entity.pdbx_description
1 polymer ?
#
loop_
_entity_poly.entity_id
_entity_poly.type
_entity_poly.pdbx_seq_one_letter_code
_entity_poly.pdbx_strand_id
1 'polypeptide(L)'
;MNFAFSKYHSPSFLPLLCSLLTCTFFLSPSAHSAERFFTTPEAPFITSPKEQIHRLDIPAGTAEAAQALIDAARKEKPEALLLIQTSGNLEVGSAPLRLSSNMALHLSPSAGIVASPSCSAPCLVLVEKSELV
;
A
#
# COMPACT_ATOMS: atom_id res chain seq x y z
N MET A 1 65.11 38.42 -9.54
CA MET A 1 65.30 37.04 -9.03
C MET A 1 63.96 36.33 -9.07
N ASN A 2 63.98 35.15 -9.68
CA ASN A 2 63.05 34.02 -9.60
C ASN A 2 61.63 34.13 -10.19
N PHE A 3 61.53 33.44 -11.33
CA PHE A 3 60.38 32.87 -12.02
C PHE A 3 59.55 31.93 -11.14
N ALA A 4 58.25 31.86 -11.41
CA ALA A 4 57.49 30.62 -11.36
C ALA A 4 56.33 30.66 -12.37
N PHE A 5 56.54 30.02 -13.52
CA PHE A 5 55.50 29.59 -14.45
C PHE A 5 54.91 28.29 -13.89
N SER A 6 53.58 28.19 -13.76
CA SER A 6 52.91 26.89 -13.59
C SER A 6 51.86 26.73 -14.68
N LYS A 7 52.22 25.91 -15.68
CA LYS A 7 51.33 25.36 -16.70
C LYS A 7 50.62 24.15 -16.08
N TYR A 8 49.29 24.13 -16.08
CA TYR A 8 48.54 22.88 -15.99
C TYR A 8 47.80 22.62 -17.31
N HIS A 9 48.21 21.53 -17.93
CA HIS A 9 47.74 20.96 -19.18
C HIS A 9 46.82 19.79 -18.80
N SER A 10 45.58 19.78 -19.28
CA SER A 10 44.78 18.54 -19.38
C SER A 10 45.25 17.78 -20.64
N PRO A 11 45.24 16.44 -20.70
CA PRO A 11 43.99 15.74 -21.02
C PRO A 11 43.82 14.30 -20.45
N SER A 12 42.56 13.85 -20.49
CA SER A 12 41.98 12.49 -20.56
C SER A 12 42.91 11.27 -20.73
N PHE A 13 42.55 10.13 -20.11
CA PHE A 13 42.35 8.80 -20.76
C PHE A 13 42.07 7.70 -19.70
N LEU A 14 40.84 7.15 -19.68
CA LEU A 14 40.57 5.72 -19.36
C LEU A 14 41.14 4.87 -20.52
N PRO A 15 41.42 3.55 -20.42
CA PRO A 15 40.68 2.54 -19.64
C PRO A 15 41.58 1.40 -19.06
N LEU A 16 40.96 0.38 -18.45
CA LEU A 16 41.06 -1.07 -18.80
C LEU A 16 41.11 -2.01 -17.59
N LEU A 17 40.16 -2.96 -17.60
CA LEU A 17 40.28 -4.36 -17.18
C LEU A 17 40.98 -4.68 -15.85
N CYS A 18 40.17 -4.99 -14.83
CA CYS A 18 40.52 -6.11 -13.95
C CYS A 18 39.37 -7.11 -13.98
N SER A 19 39.65 -8.22 -14.66
CA SER A 19 38.78 -9.35 -14.94
C SER A 19 38.91 -10.38 -13.82
N LEU A 20 37.81 -11.10 -13.58
CA LEU A 20 37.72 -12.42 -12.90
C LEU A 20 37.87 -12.47 -11.38
N LEU A 21 36.73 -12.63 -10.68
CA LEU A 21 36.48 -13.89 -9.97
C LEU A 21 34.98 -14.07 -9.71
N THR A 22 34.37 -14.84 -10.60
CA THR A 22 33.03 -15.40 -10.52
C THR A 22 33.00 -16.41 -9.36
N CYS A 23 32.41 -16.03 -8.23
CA CYS A 23 31.97 -16.99 -7.21
C CYS A 23 30.44 -17.01 -7.23
N THR A 24 29.89 -17.67 -8.26
CA THR A 24 28.47 -18.04 -8.34
C THR A 24 28.19 -19.10 -7.27
N PHE A 25 27.96 -18.64 -6.04
CA PHE A 25 27.18 -19.42 -5.10
C PHE A 25 25.74 -19.46 -5.63
N PHE A 26 25.39 -20.55 -6.31
CA PHE A 26 23.99 -20.96 -6.43
C PHE A 26 23.48 -21.31 -5.02
N LEU A 27 23.16 -20.28 -4.23
CA LEU A 27 22.14 -20.43 -3.21
C LEU A 27 20.84 -20.61 -3.96
N SER A 28 20.46 -21.86 -4.23
CA SER A 28 19.07 -22.18 -4.51
C SER A 28 18.25 -21.73 -3.30
N PRO A 29 17.39 -20.70 -3.37
CA PRO A 29 16.38 -20.57 -2.35
C PRO A 29 15.53 -21.83 -2.47
N SER A 30 15.56 -22.68 -1.45
CA SER A 30 14.51 -23.66 -1.24
C SER A 30 13.22 -22.87 -1.01
N ALA A 31 12.54 -22.51 -2.09
CA ALA A 31 11.18 -22.00 -2.09
C ALA A 31 10.25 -23.18 -1.75
N HIS A 32 10.39 -23.70 -0.54
CA HIS A 32 9.59 -24.84 -0.08
C HIS A 32 8.43 -24.33 0.75
N SER A 33 7.23 -24.45 0.16
CA SER A 33 5.96 -24.68 0.85
C SER A 33 5.24 -23.46 1.48
N ALA A 34 4.99 -22.39 0.72
CA ALA A 34 3.81 -21.55 1.00
C ALA A 34 2.50 -22.20 0.48
N GLU A 35 2.59 -23.11 -0.48
CA GLU A 35 1.41 -23.72 -1.15
C GLU A 35 0.66 -24.77 -0.31
N ARG A 36 1.20 -25.25 0.81
CA ARG A 36 0.52 -26.30 1.61
C ARG A 36 -0.59 -25.78 2.52
N PHE A 37 -0.68 -24.47 2.72
CA PHE A 37 -1.67 -23.86 3.63
C PHE A 37 -2.56 -22.82 2.96
N PHE A 38 -2.38 -22.59 1.64
CA PHE A 38 -3.21 -21.68 0.88
C PHE A 38 -3.93 -22.44 -0.23
N THR A 39 -5.26 -22.45 -0.16
CA THR A 39 -6.11 -22.92 -1.26
C THR A 39 -6.73 -21.70 -1.89
N THR A 40 -6.52 -21.52 -3.20
CA THR A 40 -7.17 -20.45 -3.96
C THR A 40 -8.69 -20.61 -3.85
N PRO A 41 -9.44 -19.54 -3.52
CA PRO A 41 -10.89 -19.62 -3.44
C PRO A 41 -11.50 -20.06 -4.78
N GLU A 42 -12.42 -21.03 -4.71
CA GLU A 42 -13.10 -21.58 -5.89
C GLU A 42 -14.23 -20.67 -6.42
N ALA A 43 -14.72 -19.75 -5.57
CA ALA A 43 -15.80 -18.82 -5.90
C ALA A 43 -15.26 -17.44 -6.31
N PRO A 44 -15.76 -16.83 -7.40
CA PRO A 44 -15.37 -15.47 -7.82
C PRO A 44 -16.08 -14.36 -7.03
N PHE A 45 -16.75 -14.71 -5.92
CA PHE A 45 -17.55 -13.81 -5.09
C PHE A 45 -17.16 -13.95 -3.60
N ILE A 46 -17.34 -12.88 -2.83
CA ILE A 46 -17.01 -12.78 -1.40
C ILE A 46 -18.15 -13.33 -0.54
N THR A 47 -19.39 -12.98 -0.86
CA THR A 47 -20.60 -13.31 -0.08
C THR A 47 -21.60 -14.16 -0.87
N SER A 48 -21.96 -13.74 -2.08
CA SER A 48 -22.92 -14.47 -2.91
C SER A 48 -22.69 -14.27 -4.42
N PRO A 49 -23.16 -15.19 -5.29
CA PRO A 49 -23.04 -15.05 -6.74
C PRO A 49 -23.72 -13.80 -7.33
N LYS A 50 -24.60 -13.15 -6.56
CA LYS A 50 -25.34 -11.94 -6.97
C LYS A 50 -24.78 -10.66 -6.35
N GLU A 51 -23.68 -10.75 -5.61
CA GLU A 51 -23.11 -9.59 -4.96
C GLU A 51 -22.70 -8.52 -5.97
N GLN A 52 -22.91 -7.26 -5.62
CA GLN A 52 -22.43 -6.13 -6.40
C GLN A 52 -21.26 -5.50 -5.67
N ILE A 53 -20.07 -5.61 -6.25
CA ILE A 53 -18.87 -4.97 -5.72
C ILE A 53 -18.81 -3.55 -6.26
N HIS A 54 -18.92 -2.57 -5.38
CA HIS A 54 -18.65 -1.18 -5.70
C HIS A 54 -17.27 -0.77 -5.19
N ARG A 55 -16.37 -0.47 -6.11
CA ARG A 55 -15.03 0.01 -5.80
C ARG A 55 -15.05 1.51 -5.53
N LEU A 56 -14.40 1.92 -4.44
CA LEU A 56 -14.23 3.30 -4.04
C LEU A 56 -12.74 3.60 -3.89
N ASP A 57 -12.19 4.38 -4.80
CA ASP A 57 -10.80 4.83 -4.74
C ASP A 57 -10.69 6.07 -3.84
N ILE A 58 -9.93 5.95 -2.76
CA ILE A 58 -9.68 7.02 -1.80
C ILE A 58 -8.19 7.43 -1.89
N PRO A 59 -7.89 8.69 -2.25
CA PRO A 59 -6.51 9.18 -2.25
C PRO A 59 -5.97 9.37 -0.82
N ALA A 60 -4.70 9.70 -0.71
CA ALA A 60 -4.14 10.18 0.56
C ALA A 60 -4.93 11.40 1.08
N GLY A 61 -5.08 11.51 2.40
CA GLY A 61 -5.87 12.57 3.01
C GLY A 61 -6.21 12.28 4.46
N THR A 62 -7.31 12.85 4.94
CA THR A 62 -7.81 12.61 6.31
C THR A 62 -8.84 11.49 6.33
N ALA A 63 -8.93 10.80 7.47
CA ALA A 63 -9.95 9.78 7.71
C ALA A 63 -11.36 10.37 7.65
N GLU A 64 -11.56 11.62 8.07
CA GLU A 64 -12.86 12.30 8.01
C GLU A 64 -13.31 12.54 6.56
N ALA A 65 -12.40 12.94 5.68
CA ALA A 65 -12.70 13.12 4.25
C ALA A 65 -13.00 11.77 3.58
N ALA A 66 -12.22 10.74 3.90
CA ALA A 66 -12.47 9.37 3.45
C ALA A 66 -13.84 8.86 3.93
N GLN A 67 -14.20 9.12 5.19
CA GLN A 67 -15.48 8.72 5.76
C GLN A 67 -16.66 9.35 5.02
N ALA A 68 -16.56 10.63 4.64
CA ALA A 68 -17.61 11.29 3.87
C ALA A 68 -17.87 10.61 2.51
N LEU A 69 -16.81 10.14 1.84
CA LEU A 69 -16.91 9.40 0.58
C LEU A 69 -17.55 8.02 0.80
N ILE A 70 -17.15 7.32 1.86
CA ILE A 70 -17.71 6.01 2.24
C ILE A 70 -19.20 6.14 2.57
N ASP A 71 -19.58 7.15 3.36
CA ASP A 71 -20.96 7.39 3.78
C ASP A 71 -21.84 7.76 2.57
N ALA A 72 -21.32 8.55 1.63
CA ALA A 72 -21.99 8.88 0.38
C ALA A 72 -22.19 7.63 -0.50
N ALA A 73 -21.15 6.81 -0.69
CA ALA A 73 -21.22 5.58 -1.47
C ALA A 73 -22.21 4.56 -0.86
N ARG A 74 -22.23 4.43 0.46
CA ARG A 74 -23.19 3.56 1.18
C ARG A 74 -24.62 4.06 1.02
N LYS A 75 -24.85 5.37 1.05
CA LYS A 75 -26.18 5.96 0.81
C LYS A 75 -26.67 5.69 -0.61
N GLU A 76 -25.78 5.77 -1.60
CA GLU A 76 -26.11 5.48 -2.99
C GLU A 76 -26.36 3.97 -3.22
N LYS A 77 -25.56 3.11 -2.58
CA LYS A 77 -25.58 1.66 -2.78
C LYS A 77 -25.67 0.92 -1.45
N PRO A 78 -26.86 0.87 -0.82
CA PRO A 78 -27.04 0.34 0.53
C PRO A 78 -26.66 -1.14 0.63
N GLU A 79 -26.95 -1.94 -0.39
CA GLU A 79 -26.75 -3.40 -0.39
C GLU A 79 -25.42 -3.85 -1.02
N ALA A 80 -24.67 -2.95 -1.64
CA ALA A 80 -23.43 -3.32 -2.32
C ALA A 80 -22.30 -3.64 -1.32
N LEU A 81 -21.39 -4.52 -1.73
CA LEU A 81 -20.11 -4.68 -1.07
C LEU A 81 -19.21 -3.52 -1.50
N LEU A 82 -18.84 -2.66 -0.56
CA LEU A 82 -17.95 -1.53 -0.83
C LEU A 82 -16.50 -1.98 -0.66
N LEU A 83 -15.75 -2.04 -1.77
CA LEU A 83 -14.32 -2.26 -1.75
C LEU A 83 -13.61 -0.91 -1.74
N ILE A 84 -13.15 -0.49 -0.56
CA ILE A 84 -12.47 0.77 -0.32
C ILE A 84 -10.99 0.58 -0.62
N GLN A 85 -10.47 1.26 -1.64
CA GLN A 85 -9.09 1.16 -2.08
C GLN A 85 -8.34 2.44 -1.76
N THR A 86 -7.37 2.38 -0.86
CA THR A 86 -6.57 3.56 -0.50
C THR A 86 -5.25 3.54 -1.24
N SER A 87 -4.91 4.62 -1.94
CA SER A 87 -3.64 4.73 -2.70
C SER A 87 -2.51 5.41 -1.92
N GLY A 88 -2.81 6.08 -0.81
CA GLY A 88 -1.83 6.68 0.08
C GLY A 88 -2.32 6.78 1.52
N ASN A 89 -1.59 7.50 2.36
CA ASN A 89 -1.86 7.53 3.79
C ASN A 89 -3.18 8.25 4.12
N LEU A 90 -3.98 7.61 4.97
CA LEU A 90 -5.13 8.24 5.62
C LEU A 90 -4.74 8.60 7.05
N GLU A 91 -4.75 9.89 7.34
CA GLU A 91 -4.44 10.43 8.65
C GLU A 91 -5.70 10.48 9.53
N VAL A 92 -5.66 9.80 10.67
CA VAL A 92 -6.74 9.73 11.66
C VAL A 92 -6.51 10.78 12.73
N GLY A 93 -7.48 11.70 12.88
CA GLY A 93 -7.46 12.72 13.92
C GLY A 93 -8.31 12.35 15.13
N SER A 94 -9.53 12.87 15.16
CA SER A 94 -10.42 12.76 16.33
C SER A 94 -11.40 11.60 16.25
N ALA A 95 -11.72 11.14 15.03
CA ALA A 95 -12.65 10.07 14.78
C ALA A 95 -11.97 8.93 14.01
N PRO A 96 -12.21 7.66 14.38
CA PRO A 96 -11.67 6.51 13.65
C PRO A 96 -12.29 6.42 12.25
N LEU A 97 -11.57 5.80 11.31
CA LEU A 97 -12.16 5.35 10.05
C LEU A 97 -13.14 4.21 10.34
N ARG A 98 -14.42 4.37 10.01
CA ARG A 98 -15.46 3.40 10.31
C ARG A 98 -15.71 2.49 9.12
N LEU A 99 -15.62 1.19 9.35
CA LEU A 99 -15.99 0.15 8.40
C LEU A 99 -17.23 -0.55 8.95
N SER A 100 -18.35 -0.45 8.24
CA SER A 100 -19.60 -1.14 8.58
C SER A 100 -19.69 -2.50 7.87
N SER A 101 -20.82 -3.18 8.00
CA SER A 101 -21.15 -4.38 7.21
C SER A 101 -20.96 -4.16 5.71
N ASN A 102 -20.60 -5.23 5.00
CA ASN A 102 -20.36 -5.24 3.55
C ASN A 102 -19.34 -4.18 3.09
N MET A 103 -18.28 -3.97 3.87
CA MET A 103 -17.14 -3.14 3.50
C MET A 103 -15.84 -3.94 3.59
N ALA A 104 -14.96 -3.74 2.63
CA ALA A 104 -13.61 -4.28 2.64
C ALA A 104 -12.62 -3.13 2.41
N LEU A 105 -11.61 -3.02 3.28
CA LEU A 105 -10.53 -2.04 3.13
C LEU A 105 -9.32 -2.72 2.48
N HIS A 106 -8.86 -2.16 1.37
CA HIS A 106 -7.69 -2.60 0.62
C HIS A 106 -6.66 -1.46 0.58
N LEU A 107 -5.52 -1.69 1.25
CA LEU A 107 -4.41 -0.75 1.26
C LEU A 107 -3.46 -1.08 0.10
N SER A 108 -3.13 -0.10 -0.74
CA SER A 108 -2.02 -0.24 -1.68
C SER A 108 -0.69 -0.43 -0.92
N PRO A 109 0.38 -0.95 -1.58
CA PRO A 109 1.67 -1.17 -0.92
C PRO A 109 2.30 0.06 -0.27
N SER A 110 1.93 1.26 -0.72
CA SER A 110 2.41 2.55 -0.21
C SER A 110 1.38 3.26 0.68
N ALA A 111 0.20 2.68 0.88
CA ALA A 111 -0.86 3.24 1.69
C ALA A 111 -0.81 2.72 3.12
N GLY A 112 -1.30 3.54 4.05
CA GLY A 112 -1.40 3.19 5.45
C GLY A 112 -2.50 4.01 6.14
N ILE A 113 -2.95 3.51 7.29
CA ILE A 113 -3.77 4.28 8.21
C ILE A 113 -2.83 4.78 9.32
N VAL A 114 -2.71 6.10 9.46
CA VAL A 114 -1.68 6.74 10.30
C VAL A 114 -2.37 7.62 11.32
N ALA A 115 -1.91 7.60 12.57
CA ALA A 115 -2.37 8.55 13.58
C ALA A 115 -1.83 9.94 13.27
N SER A 116 -2.67 10.97 13.38
CA SER A 116 -2.16 12.35 13.43
C SER A 116 -1.35 12.59 14.71
N PRO A 117 -0.47 13.60 14.74
CA PRO A 117 0.29 13.95 15.95
C PRO A 117 -0.58 14.30 17.17
N SER A 118 -1.83 14.69 16.94
CA SER A 118 -2.84 15.03 17.95
C SER A 118 -4.01 14.05 17.97
N CYS A 119 -3.80 12.81 17.50
CA CYS A 119 -4.83 11.80 17.40
C CYS A 119 -5.45 11.52 18.78
N SER A 120 -6.76 11.69 18.86
CA SER A 120 -7.57 11.43 20.05
C SER A 120 -8.60 10.32 19.83
N ALA A 121 -8.66 9.77 18.62
CA ALA A 121 -9.51 8.63 18.31
C ALA A 121 -9.11 7.42 19.18
N PRO A 122 -10.06 6.63 19.68
CA PRO A 122 -9.77 5.45 20.50
C PRO A 122 -9.08 4.33 19.71
N CYS A 123 -9.19 4.36 18.38
CA CYS A 123 -8.53 3.47 17.44
C CYS A 123 -8.37 4.15 16.08
N LEU A 124 -7.59 3.55 15.18
CA LEU A 124 -7.43 4.04 13.81
C LEU A 124 -8.57 3.61 12.90
N VAL A 125 -8.97 2.34 13.04
CA VAL A 125 -10.05 1.72 12.29
C VAL A 125 -11.04 1.14 13.29
N LEU A 126 -12.30 1.53 13.15
CA LEU A 126 -13.41 0.97 13.92
C LEU A 126 -14.23 0.09 12.99
N VAL A 127 -14.29 -1.20 13.28
CA VAL A 127 -15.11 -2.14 12.50
C VAL A 127 -16.40 -2.42 13.27
N GLU A 128 -17.52 -1.95 12.74
CA GLU A 128 -18.85 -2.11 13.33
C GLU A 128 -19.65 -3.15 12.54
N LYS A 129 -20.24 -4.12 13.24
CA LYS A 129 -21.07 -5.17 12.61
C LYS A 129 -20.36 -5.82 11.42
N SER A 130 -19.16 -6.36 11.68
CA SER A 130 -18.21 -6.96 10.72
C SER A 130 -18.70 -8.26 10.07
N GLU A 131 -19.99 -8.40 9.84
CA GLU A 131 -20.55 -9.56 9.17
C GLU A 131 -20.53 -9.28 7.66
N LEU A 132 -19.82 -10.14 6.93
CA LEU A 132 -20.00 -10.33 5.50
C LEU A 132 -21.11 -11.37 5.37
N VAL A 133 -22.36 -10.91 5.30
CA VAL A 133 -23.56 -11.77 5.20
C VAL A 133 -23.94 -11.96 3.75
#